data_AF-A0A955ZKN5-F1
#
_entry.id   AF-A0A955ZKN5-F1
#
_cell.length_a   1.000
_cell.length_b   1.000
_cell.length_c   1.000
_cell.angle_alpha   90.00
_cell.angle_beta   90.00
_cell.angle_gamma   90.00
#
_symmetry.space_group_name_H-M   'P 1'
#
loop_
_entity.id
_entity.type
_entity.pdbx_description
1 polymer ?
#
loop_
_entity_poly.entity_id
_entity_poly.type
_entity_poly.pdbx_seq_one_letter_code
_entity_poly.pdbx_strand_id
1 'polypeptide(L)'
;MSKSGKLSKTQRQFPEEATIVGPPPDVEPTLVGAPLGWAPEPEQPTAVQVEAPIPPPAAVEAPSEPVAEPRPAVEVEVRTVKNPATLARRQLPTYELWTKNRVYNLDATMSCIEVIDLASGRTDKKHTLLGAQLVGGQMRTPDGNELSYPLPTPGSDAVFQKLDNKGRVRLVMTSKVTRVILHVQLVRVIADESEMTWDHIASTRHGAWPEPGHQ
;
A
#
# COMPACT_ATOMS: atom_id res chain seq x y z
N MET A 1 47.47 20.48 -47.62
CA MET A 1 46.72 21.75 -47.70
C MET A 1 45.66 21.75 -46.61
N SER A 2 45.90 22.53 -45.55
CA SER A 2 44.99 22.75 -44.43
C SER A 2 43.76 23.53 -44.84
N LYS A 3 42.58 23.17 -44.33
CA LYS A 3 41.54 24.16 -43.99
C LYS A 3 40.84 23.78 -42.69
N SER A 4 41.22 24.49 -41.65
CA SER A 4 40.46 24.69 -40.42
C SER A 4 39.16 25.43 -40.73
N GLY A 5 38.05 24.93 -40.21
CA GLY A 5 36.78 25.65 -40.11
C GLY A 5 36.40 25.78 -38.64
N LYS A 6 36.46 27.01 -38.13
CA LYS A 6 36.21 27.44 -36.75
C LYS A 6 34.76 27.94 -36.61
N LEU A 7 34.23 27.82 -35.39
CA LEU A 7 33.12 28.59 -34.78
C LEU A 7 31.69 28.15 -35.20
N SER A 8 30.68 28.07 -34.33
CA SER A 8 30.38 28.95 -33.20
C SER A 8 29.71 28.24 -32.02
N LYS A 9 30.10 28.68 -30.83
CA LYS A 9 29.51 28.33 -29.53
C LYS A 9 28.33 29.27 -29.31
N THR A 10 27.10 28.77 -29.37
CA THR A 10 25.91 29.58 -29.03
C THR A 10 25.80 29.66 -27.51
N GLN A 11 26.28 30.77 -26.99
CA GLN A 11 26.15 31.21 -25.60
C GLN A 11 24.72 31.72 -25.39
N ARG A 12 23.86 30.91 -24.77
CA ARG A 12 22.54 31.36 -24.29
C ARG A 12 22.76 32.14 -23.00
N GLN A 13 22.63 33.46 -23.09
CA GLN A 13 22.43 34.35 -21.95
C GLN A 13 21.10 34.00 -21.27
N PHE A 14 21.15 33.71 -19.98
CA PHE A 14 20.00 33.68 -19.09
C PHE A 14 19.80 35.09 -18.53
N PRO A 15 18.58 35.66 -18.56
CA PRO A 15 18.30 36.93 -17.91
C PRO A 15 18.11 36.75 -16.39
N GLU A 16 18.36 37.86 -15.72
CA GLU A 16 18.48 38.16 -14.30
C GLU A 16 17.44 37.54 -13.32
N GLU A 17 17.94 37.37 -12.11
CA GLU A 17 17.23 37.18 -10.84
C GLU A 17 15.99 38.06 -10.72
N ALA A 18 14.82 37.43 -10.62
CA ALA A 18 13.65 38.06 -10.04
C ALA A 18 13.78 38.00 -8.51
N THR A 19 14.13 39.14 -7.92
CA THR A 19 14.07 39.41 -6.48
C THR A 19 12.65 39.13 -5.97
N ILE A 20 12.49 38.05 -5.20
CA ILE A 20 11.26 37.80 -4.44
C ILE A 20 11.29 38.70 -3.21
N VAL A 21 10.48 39.75 -3.24
CA VAL A 21 10.18 40.62 -2.11
C VAL A 21 9.51 39.78 -1.02
N GLY A 22 10.19 39.62 0.12
CA GLY A 22 9.62 38.98 1.31
C GLY A 22 8.46 39.82 1.88
N PRO A 23 7.44 39.18 2.49
CA PRO A 23 6.39 39.91 3.16
C PRO A 23 6.95 40.66 4.40
N PRO A 24 6.42 41.84 4.72
CA PRO A 24 6.86 42.61 5.88
C PRO A 24 6.60 41.83 7.18
N PRO A 25 7.54 41.84 8.15
CA PRO A 25 7.25 41.45 9.52
C PRO A 25 6.43 42.56 10.20
N ASP A 26 5.72 42.20 11.27
CA ASP A 26 4.95 43.07 12.18
C ASP A 26 3.48 43.27 11.82
N VAL A 27 2.67 42.24 12.14
CA VAL A 27 1.33 42.45 12.69
C VAL A 27 1.20 41.56 13.92
N GLU A 28 1.34 42.17 15.10
CA GLU A 28 1.04 41.54 16.39
C GLU A 28 -0.42 41.04 16.41
N PRO A 29 -0.70 39.85 16.96
CA PRO A 29 -2.08 39.42 17.16
C PRO A 29 -2.76 40.32 18.18
N THR A 30 -3.71 41.12 17.72
CA THR A 30 -4.64 41.87 18.57
C THR A 30 -5.40 40.88 19.46
N LEU A 31 -5.07 40.86 20.75
CA LEU A 31 -5.86 40.22 21.80
C LEU A 31 -7.23 40.91 21.85
N VAL A 32 -8.23 40.28 21.24
CA VAL A 32 -9.63 40.67 21.43
C VAL A 32 -10.00 40.36 22.87
N GLY A 33 -10.14 41.42 23.67
CA GLY A 33 -10.57 41.34 25.06
C GLY A 33 -11.92 40.65 25.19
N ALA A 34 -12.03 39.79 26.20
CA ALA A 34 -13.27 39.14 26.57
C ALA A 34 -14.32 40.19 27.02
N PRO A 35 -15.59 40.06 26.63
CA PRO A 35 -16.64 40.97 27.08
C PRO A 35 -16.85 40.85 28.60
N LEU A 36 -16.86 42.01 29.26
CA LEU A 36 -17.30 42.25 30.63
C LEU A 36 -18.74 41.76 30.81
N GLY A 37 -18.95 40.78 31.68
CA GLY A 37 -20.31 40.39 32.05
C GLY A 37 -20.47 38.97 32.53
N TRP A 38 -19.74 38.57 33.57
CA TRP A 38 -20.31 37.72 34.62
C TRP A 38 -19.42 37.79 35.85
N ALA A 39 -19.95 38.34 36.94
CA ALA A 39 -19.40 38.17 38.27
C ALA A 39 -20.24 37.08 38.95
N PRO A 40 -19.65 36.02 39.51
CA PRO A 40 -20.40 35.11 40.37
C PRO A 40 -20.67 35.80 41.72
N GLU A 41 -21.96 36.00 42.02
CA GLU A 41 -22.48 36.41 43.32
C GLU A 41 -22.27 35.27 44.34
N PRO A 42 -21.84 35.54 45.58
CA PRO A 42 -21.59 34.50 46.57
C PRO A 42 -22.92 34.03 47.19
N GLU A 43 -23.42 32.88 46.74
CA GLU A 43 -24.54 32.21 47.41
C GLU A 43 -24.09 31.62 48.77
N GLN A 44 -24.76 32.09 49.82
CA GLN A 44 -24.68 31.56 51.18
C GLN A 44 -25.34 30.18 51.29
N PRO A 45 -24.90 29.32 52.23
CA PRO A 45 -25.29 27.92 52.27
C PRO A 45 -26.69 27.76 52.88
N THR A 46 -27.63 27.21 52.10
CA THR A 46 -28.95 26.82 52.62
C THR A 46 -29.02 25.30 52.76
N ALA A 47 -29.10 24.88 54.02
CA ALA A 47 -29.68 23.66 54.58
C ALA A 47 -29.61 22.33 53.78
N VAL A 48 -28.88 21.40 54.39
CA VAL A 48 -28.93 19.95 54.21
C VAL A 48 -30.38 19.44 54.23
N GLN A 49 -30.77 18.71 53.18
CA GLN A 49 -31.87 17.74 53.21
C GLN A 49 -31.25 16.36 52.92
N VAL A 50 -31.39 15.46 53.89
CA VAL A 50 -30.96 14.06 53.79
C VAL A 50 -32.04 13.31 53.03
N GLU A 51 -31.75 12.92 51.79
CA GLU A 51 -32.58 12.02 51.00
C GLU A 51 -31.87 10.67 50.82
N ALA A 52 -32.66 9.60 50.87
CA ALA A 52 -32.30 8.20 51.14
C ALA A 52 -31.16 7.60 50.27
N PRO A 53 -30.45 6.55 50.76
CA PRO A 53 -29.37 5.92 50.01
C PRO A 53 -29.89 5.22 48.76
N ILE A 54 -29.53 5.77 47.60
CA ILE A 54 -29.70 5.14 46.30
C ILE A 54 -28.80 3.88 46.30
N PRO A 55 -29.33 2.68 45.99
CA PRO A 55 -28.48 1.50 45.82
C PRO A 55 -27.49 1.76 44.67
N PRO A 56 -26.22 1.30 44.77
CA PRO A 56 -25.24 1.57 43.73
C PRO A 56 -25.78 1.10 42.38
N PRO A 57 -25.72 1.93 41.31
CA PRO A 57 -26.05 1.43 39.99
C PRO A 57 -25.11 0.26 39.72
N ALA A 58 -25.70 -0.91 39.46
CA ALA A 58 -24.98 -2.07 38.97
C ALA A 58 -24.04 -1.60 37.86
N ALA A 59 -22.77 -1.94 37.99
CA ALA A 59 -21.76 -1.66 36.99
C ALA A 59 -22.33 -2.06 35.62
N VAL A 60 -22.65 -1.07 34.81
CA VAL A 60 -22.92 -1.30 33.40
C VAL A 60 -21.57 -1.69 32.84
N GLU A 61 -21.33 -2.99 32.73
CA GLU A 61 -20.21 -3.53 31.99
C GLU A 61 -20.23 -2.84 30.63
N ALA A 62 -19.20 -2.03 30.39
CA ALA A 62 -18.96 -1.46 29.07
C ALA A 62 -19.01 -2.62 28.08
N PRO A 63 -19.65 -2.46 26.91
CA PRO A 63 -19.59 -3.47 25.86
C PRO A 63 -18.11 -3.74 25.59
N SER A 64 -17.64 -4.93 25.97
CA SER A 64 -16.31 -5.36 25.64
C SER A 64 -16.23 -5.32 24.12
N GLU A 65 -15.38 -4.43 23.59
CA GLU A 65 -15.09 -4.43 22.16
C GLU A 65 -14.75 -5.87 21.78
N PRO A 66 -15.41 -6.46 20.77
CA PRO A 66 -15.12 -7.83 20.40
C PRO A 66 -13.63 -7.90 20.10
N VAL A 67 -12.92 -8.73 20.87
CA VAL A 67 -11.50 -9.00 20.67
C VAL A 67 -11.37 -9.47 19.23
N ALA A 68 -10.94 -8.56 18.36
CA ALA A 68 -10.83 -8.84 16.94
C ALA A 68 -9.83 -9.99 16.81
N GLU A 69 -10.30 -11.11 16.25
CA GLU A 69 -9.43 -12.25 16.00
C GLU A 69 -8.18 -11.79 15.23
N PRO A 70 -6.98 -12.30 15.58
CA PRO A 70 -5.75 -11.90 14.91
C PRO A 70 -5.87 -12.22 13.42
N ARG A 71 -5.91 -11.16 12.60
CA ARG A 71 -5.98 -11.31 11.14
C ARG A 71 -4.67 -11.92 10.62
N PRO A 72 -4.72 -12.80 9.61
CA PRO A 72 -3.51 -13.30 8.99
C PRO A 72 -2.74 -12.14 8.34
N ALA A 73 -1.42 -12.31 8.21
CA ALA A 73 -0.58 -11.33 7.52
C ALA A 73 -0.99 -11.15 6.05
N VAL A 74 -1.47 -12.22 5.41
CA VAL A 74 -1.98 -12.24 4.03
C VAL A 74 -3.29 -13.01 4.01
N GLU A 75 -4.34 -12.36 3.52
CA GLU A 75 -5.64 -12.97 3.22
C GLU A 75 -5.63 -13.53 1.79
N VAL A 76 -6.27 -14.67 1.56
CA VAL A 76 -6.32 -15.30 0.23
C VAL A 76 -7.76 -15.29 -0.29
N GLU A 77 -7.97 -14.67 -1.45
CA GLU A 77 -9.26 -14.66 -2.15
C GLU A 77 -9.15 -15.49 -3.44
N VAL A 78 -9.96 -16.55 -3.53
CA VAL A 78 -9.99 -17.41 -4.71
C VAL A 78 -11.13 -16.99 -5.63
N ARG A 79 -10.79 -16.64 -6.88
CA ARG A 79 -11.73 -16.20 -7.91
C ARG A 79 -11.77 -17.23 -9.03
N THR A 80 -12.95 -17.79 -9.29
CA THR A 80 -13.11 -18.70 -10.43
C THR A 80 -13.30 -17.91 -11.72
N VAL A 81 -12.41 -18.11 -12.68
CA VAL A 81 -12.44 -17.45 -13.98
C VAL A 81 -13.00 -18.43 -15.02
N LYS A 82 -14.15 -18.05 -15.61
CA LYS A 82 -14.88 -18.91 -16.57
C LYS A 82 -14.17 -19.07 -17.92
N ASN A 83 -13.34 -18.12 -18.32
CA ASN A 83 -12.67 -18.13 -19.61
C ASN A 83 -11.18 -17.78 -19.44
N PRO A 84 -10.23 -18.69 -19.79
CA PRO A 84 -8.80 -18.41 -19.72
C PRO A 84 -8.37 -17.18 -20.54
N ALA A 85 -9.08 -16.86 -21.63
CA ALA A 85 -8.79 -15.67 -22.44
C ALA A 85 -8.96 -14.36 -21.65
N THR A 86 -9.76 -14.35 -20.57
CA THR A 86 -9.89 -13.20 -19.67
C THR A 86 -8.59 -12.91 -18.92
N LEU A 87 -7.83 -13.94 -18.55
CA LEU A 87 -6.52 -13.78 -17.90
C LEU A 87 -5.48 -13.19 -18.86
N ALA A 88 -5.54 -13.56 -20.14
CA ALA A 88 -4.58 -13.08 -21.14
C ALA A 88 -4.83 -11.63 -21.57
N ARG A 89 -6.09 -11.15 -21.53
CA ARG A 89 -6.49 -9.84 -22.07
C ARG A 89 -6.40 -8.68 -21.08
N ARG A 90 -6.42 -8.96 -19.78
CA ARG A 90 -6.44 -7.94 -18.72
C ARG A 90 -5.41 -8.27 -17.66
N GLN A 91 -4.57 -7.29 -17.31
CA GLN A 91 -3.78 -7.36 -16.07
C GLN A 91 -4.75 -7.32 -14.90
N LEU A 92 -5.01 -8.49 -14.32
CA LEU A 92 -5.78 -8.60 -13.09
C LEU A 92 -4.83 -8.36 -11.92
N PRO A 93 -5.27 -7.64 -10.87
CA PRO A 93 -4.48 -7.51 -9.66
C PRO A 93 -4.27 -8.90 -9.05
N THR A 94 -3.02 -9.23 -8.77
CA THR A 94 -2.61 -10.40 -8.00
C THR A 94 -2.60 -10.07 -6.51
N TYR A 95 -2.23 -8.85 -6.14
CA TYR A 95 -2.22 -8.42 -4.75
C TYR A 95 -3.00 -7.11 -4.56
N GLU A 96 -3.65 -6.99 -3.40
CA GLU A 96 -4.17 -5.71 -2.91
C GLU A 96 -3.49 -5.36 -1.58
N LEU A 97 -2.89 -4.18 -1.52
CA LEU A 97 -2.39 -3.61 -0.27
C LEU A 97 -3.35 -2.54 0.19
N TRP A 98 -4.06 -2.82 1.27
CA TRP A 98 -4.97 -1.88 1.89
C TRP A 98 -4.22 -1.02 2.90
N THR A 99 -4.46 0.27 2.83
CA THR A 99 -4.03 1.25 3.84
C THR A 99 -5.25 2.03 4.31
N LYS A 100 -5.06 2.99 5.23
CA LYS A 100 -6.17 3.81 5.75
C LYS A 100 -7.01 4.48 4.66
N ASN A 101 -6.37 5.02 3.62
CA ASN A 101 -7.04 5.87 2.63
C ASN A 101 -6.97 5.32 1.19
N ARG A 102 -6.18 4.28 0.95
CA ARG A 102 -5.88 3.81 -0.41
C ARG A 102 -5.75 2.30 -0.49
N VAL A 103 -6.06 1.76 -1.66
CA VAL A 103 -5.73 0.39 -2.06
C VAL A 103 -4.72 0.45 -3.19
N TYR A 104 -3.61 -0.27 -3.03
CA TYR A 104 -2.60 -0.44 -4.09
C TYR A 104 -2.79 -1.82 -4.71
N ASN A 105 -3.18 -1.84 -5.98
CA ASN A 105 -3.35 -3.04 -6.79
C ASN A 105 -2.04 -3.36 -7.48
N LEU A 106 -1.51 -4.55 -7.23
CA LEU A 106 -0.24 -5.03 -7.79
C LEU A 106 -0.46 -6.21 -8.72
N ASP A 107 0.36 -6.32 -9.75
CA ASP A 107 0.43 -7.53 -10.58
C ASP A 107 1.33 -8.61 -9.95
N ALA A 108 1.47 -9.74 -10.64
CA ALA A 108 2.28 -10.87 -10.19
C ALA A 108 3.78 -10.56 -10.08
N THR A 109 4.25 -9.47 -10.71
CA THR A 109 5.64 -8.99 -10.65
C THR A 109 5.88 -7.99 -9.51
N MET A 110 4.88 -7.80 -8.64
CA MET A 110 4.87 -6.83 -7.55
C MET A 110 4.84 -5.37 -8.04
N SER A 111 4.52 -5.13 -9.31
CA SER A 111 4.40 -3.77 -9.86
C SER A 111 3.04 -3.19 -9.54
N CYS A 112 2.99 -1.96 -9.02
CA CYS A 112 1.74 -1.26 -8.77
C CYS A 112 1.11 -0.80 -10.08
N ILE A 113 0.01 -1.44 -10.45
CA ILE A 113 -0.71 -1.19 -11.71
C ILE A 113 -1.88 -0.22 -11.51
N GLU A 114 -2.39 -0.10 -10.28
CA GLU A 114 -3.51 0.77 -9.97
C GLU A 114 -3.47 1.23 -8.51
N VAL A 115 -3.94 2.45 -8.26
CA VAL A 115 -4.15 3.00 -6.91
C VAL A 115 -5.57 3.51 -6.82
N ILE A 116 -6.33 3.01 -5.86
CA ILE A 116 -7.71 3.43 -5.61
C ILE A 116 -7.74 4.28 -4.34
N ASP A 117 -8.34 5.46 -4.42
CA ASP A 117 -8.63 6.29 -3.25
C ASP A 117 -9.92 5.79 -2.59
N LEU A 118 -9.86 5.39 -1.32
CA LEU A 118 -10.98 4.77 -0.62
C LEU A 118 -12.12 5.74 -0.31
N ALA A 119 -11.83 7.04 -0.17
CA ALA A 119 -12.85 8.05 0.10
C ALA A 119 -13.74 8.31 -1.12
N SER A 120 -13.14 8.37 -2.31
CA SER A 120 -13.85 8.61 -3.57
C SER A 120 -14.24 7.33 -4.32
N GLY A 121 -13.63 6.19 -4.00
CA GLY A 121 -13.75 4.93 -4.74
C GLY A 121 -13.16 4.98 -6.15
N ARG A 122 -12.40 6.02 -6.49
CA ARG A 122 -11.88 6.25 -7.85
C ARG A 122 -10.40 5.92 -7.96
N THR A 123 -10.01 5.45 -9.14
CA THR A 123 -8.61 5.24 -9.50
C THR A 123 -7.86 6.57 -9.63
N ASP A 124 -6.78 6.72 -8.88
CA ASP A 124 -5.83 7.83 -8.96
C ASP A 124 -4.77 7.55 -10.03
N LYS A 125 -5.08 7.96 -11.28
CA LYS A 125 -4.23 7.73 -12.46
C LYS A 125 -2.89 8.47 -12.46
N LYS A 126 -2.66 9.40 -11.53
CA LYS A 126 -1.43 10.21 -11.45
C LYS A 126 -0.63 9.92 -10.18
N HIS A 127 -1.00 8.87 -9.43
CA HIS A 127 -0.35 8.54 -8.19
C HIS A 127 1.14 8.19 -8.41
N THR A 128 2.01 8.67 -7.51
CA THR A 128 3.47 8.49 -7.65
C THR A 128 3.92 7.03 -7.64
N LEU A 129 3.17 6.15 -6.98
CA LEU A 129 3.49 4.72 -6.89
C LEU A 129 3.06 3.90 -8.10
N LEU A 130 2.35 4.47 -9.09
CA LEU A 130 2.06 3.75 -10.33
C LEU A 130 3.37 3.36 -11.04
N GLY A 131 3.48 2.08 -11.39
CA GLY A 131 4.66 1.44 -11.96
C GLY A 131 5.81 1.20 -10.98
N ALA A 132 5.68 1.58 -9.70
CA ALA A 132 6.67 1.26 -8.68
C ALA A 132 6.54 -0.21 -8.27
N GLN A 133 7.66 -0.85 -7.95
CA GLN A 133 7.69 -2.26 -7.56
C GLN A 133 7.73 -2.38 -6.03
N LEU A 134 6.83 -3.18 -5.45
CA LEU A 134 6.86 -3.49 -4.03
C LEU A 134 8.11 -4.33 -3.72
N VAL A 135 8.84 -3.94 -2.68
CA VAL A 135 10.01 -4.69 -2.18
C VAL A 135 9.76 -5.36 -0.83
N GLY A 136 8.68 -5.00 -0.13
CA GLY A 136 8.33 -5.59 1.16
C GLY A 136 7.65 -4.59 2.09
N GLY A 137 7.80 -4.81 3.40
CA GLY A 137 7.34 -3.88 4.44
C GLY A 137 8.43 -3.50 5.42
N GLN A 138 8.26 -2.35 6.06
CA GLN A 138 9.12 -1.88 7.15
C GLN A 138 8.26 -1.50 8.36
N MET A 139 8.62 -2.02 9.53
CA MET A 139 8.02 -1.66 10.81
C MET A 139 9.09 -1.08 11.73
N ARG A 140 8.76 0.01 12.42
CA ARG A 140 9.62 0.56 13.47
C ARG A 140 9.26 -0.10 14.79
N THR A 141 10.24 -0.70 15.43
CA THR A 141 10.15 -1.33 16.75
C THR A 141 11.03 -0.57 17.74
N PRO A 142 10.89 -0.79 19.06
CA PRO A 142 11.79 -0.20 20.05
C PRO A 142 13.27 -0.55 19.81
N ASP A 143 13.52 -1.76 19.28
CA ASP A 143 14.86 -2.30 19.07
C ASP A 143 15.45 -1.97 17.67
N GLY A 144 14.67 -1.33 16.79
CA GLY A 144 15.15 -0.91 15.47
C GLY A 144 14.10 -0.94 14.36
N ASN A 145 14.52 -1.32 13.15
CA ASN A 145 13.61 -1.51 12.02
C ASN A 145 13.50 -3.00 11.71
N GLU A 146 12.27 -3.50 11.70
CA GLU A 146 11.93 -4.83 11.21
C GLU A 146 11.54 -4.74 9.74
N LEU A 147 12.06 -5.67 8.93
CA LEU A 147 11.79 -5.75 7.49
C LEU A 147 11.04 -7.05 7.19
N SER A 148 9.99 -6.95 6.37
CA SER A 148 9.22 -8.10 5.89
C SER A 148 9.38 -8.24 4.38
N TYR A 149 9.52 -9.48 3.91
CA TYR A 149 9.69 -9.82 2.49
C TYR A 149 8.94 -11.14 2.18
N PRO A 150 8.25 -11.27 1.02
CA PRO A 150 8.13 -10.28 -0.05
C PRO A 150 6.99 -9.27 0.14
N LEU A 151 6.12 -9.51 1.13
CA LEU A 151 4.93 -8.70 1.38
C LEU A 151 5.04 -7.99 2.73
N PRO A 152 4.46 -6.78 2.87
CA PRO A 152 4.34 -6.12 4.15
C PRO A 152 3.36 -6.87 5.06
N THR A 153 3.56 -6.76 6.37
CA THR A 153 2.57 -7.21 7.36
C THR A 153 1.64 -6.05 7.76
N PRO A 154 0.39 -6.33 8.18
CA PRO A 154 -0.46 -5.31 8.78
C PRO A 154 0.26 -4.57 9.92
N GLY A 155 0.15 -3.24 9.95
CA GLY A 155 0.88 -2.35 10.86
C GLY A 155 2.27 -1.91 10.36
N SER A 156 2.81 -2.52 9.30
CA SER A 156 4.04 -2.04 8.65
C SER A 156 3.73 -1.02 7.56
N ASP A 157 4.74 -0.26 7.14
CA ASP A 157 4.65 0.57 5.94
C ASP A 157 5.07 -0.26 4.73
N ALA A 158 4.31 -0.23 3.63
CA ALA A 158 4.74 -0.90 2.40
C ALA A 158 5.85 -0.08 1.74
N VAL A 159 6.93 -0.75 1.33
CA VAL A 159 8.09 -0.13 0.72
C VAL A 159 8.10 -0.45 -0.76
N PHE A 160 8.13 0.59 -1.58
CA PHE A 160 8.20 0.49 -3.03
C PHE A 160 9.52 1.04 -3.54
N GLN A 161 10.10 0.39 -4.54
CA GLN A 161 11.19 0.94 -5.33
C GLN A 161 10.67 1.55 -6.63
N LYS A 162 11.20 2.72 -6.97
CA LYS A 162 10.92 3.43 -8.21
C LYS A 162 12.20 4.03 -8.77
N LEU A 163 12.34 4.01 -10.09
CA LEU A 163 13.43 4.75 -10.75
C LEU A 163 13.07 6.24 -10.83
N ASP A 164 14.00 7.09 -10.39
CA ASP A 164 13.89 8.54 -10.63
C ASP A 164 14.21 8.88 -12.09
N ASN A 165 14.02 10.15 -12.48
CA ASN A 165 14.26 10.61 -13.86
C ASN A 165 15.72 10.44 -14.32
N LYS A 166 16.65 10.14 -13.41
CA LYS A 166 18.06 9.86 -13.71
C LYS A 166 18.36 8.35 -13.69
N GLY A 167 17.33 7.50 -13.62
CA GLY A 167 17.46 6.05 -13.56
C GLY A 167 17.96 5.52 -12.22
N ARG A 168 17.94 6.32 -11.14
CA ARG A 168 18.39 5.87 -9.82
C ARG A 168 17.23 5.33 -9.01
N VAL A 169 17.47 4.23 -8.29
CA VAL A 169 16.48 3.63 -7.40
C VAL A 169 16.18 4.58 -6.23
N ARG A 170 14.90 4.80 -5.97
CA ARG A 170 14.37 5.49 -4.79
C ARG A 170 13.36 4.60 -4.10
N LEU A 171 13.44 4.57 -2.78
CA LEU A 171 12.44 3.93 -1.94
C LEU A 171 11.36 4.93 -1.57
N VAL A 172 10.10 4.52 -1.68
CA VAL A 172 8.93 5.30 -1.33
C VAL A 172 8.06 4.43 -0.43
N MET A 173 7.63 4.97 0.70
CA MET A 173 6.84 4.24 1.69
C MET A 173 5.38 4.69 1.63
N THR A 174 4.47 3.77 1.90
CA THR A 174 3.04 4.09 2.11
C THR A 174 2.77 4.47 3.56
N SER A 175 1.54 4.87 3.86
CA SER A 175 1.01 4.77 5.23
C SER A 175 0.87 3.29 5.65
N LYS A 176 0.59 3.07 6.93
CA LYS A 176 0.37 1.75 7.53
C LYS A 176 -0.57 0.88 6.71
N VAL A 177 -0.08 -0.31 6.38
CA VAL A 177 -0.85 -1.38 5.77
C VAL A 177 -1.83 -1.93 6.81
N THR A 178 -3.08 -2.07 6.42
CA THR A 178 -4.14 -2.63 7.27
C THR A 178 -4.50 -4.05 6.86
N ARG A 179 -4.38 -4.38 5.57
CA ARG A 179 -4.65 -5.72 5.03
C ARG A 179 -3.81 -5.97 3.78
N VAL A 180 -3.46 -7.22 3.56
CA VAL A 180 -2.86 -7.70 2.31
C VAL A 180 -3.72 -8.83 1.78
N ILE A 181 -4.15 -8.75 0.52
CA ILE A 181 -4.98 -9.78 -0.11
C ILE A 181 -4.22 -10.33 -1.32
N LEU A 182 -4.11 -11.66 -1.40
CA LEU A 182 -3.66 -12.40 -2.58
C LEU A 182 -4.87 -12.93 -3.34
N HIS A 183 -4.99 -12.55 -4.62
CA HIS A 183 -6.01 -13.05 -5.53
C HIS A 183 -5.50 -14.27 -6.30
N VAL A 184 -6.10 -15.43 -6.03
CA VAL A 184 -5.85 -16.67 -6.77
C VAL A 184 -6.91 -16.82 -7.85
N GLN A 185 -6.52 -16.74 -9.12
CA GLN A 185 -7.43 -16.95 -10.25
C GLN A 185 -7.47 -18.43 -10.63
N LEU A 186 -8.59 -19.10 -10.35
CA LEU A 186 -8.80 -20.51 -10.68
C LEU A 186 -9.46 -20.63 -12.07
N VAL A 187 -8.76 -21.24 -13.01
CA VAL A 187 -9.31 -21.61 -14.32
C VAL A 187 -9.52 -23.11 -14.36
N ARG A 188 -10.75 -23.54 -14.67
CA ARG A 188 -11.03 -24.95 -14.97
C ARG A 188 -10.85 -25.17 -16.46
N VAL A 189 -9.89 -26.01 -16.83
CA VAL A 189 -9.75 -26.52 -18.19
C VAL A 189 -10.32 -27.93 -18.18
N ILE A 190 -11.42 -28.14 -18.91
CA ILE A 190 -11.92 -29.48 -19.18
C ILE A 190 -11.06 -29.99 -20.34
N ALA A 191 -10.14 -30.91 -20.05
CA ALA A 191 -9.43 -31.64 -21.10
C ALA A 191 -10.39 -32.70 -21.65
N ASP A 192 -10.42 -32.88 -22.97
CA ASP A 192 -10.97 -34.12 -23.54
C ASP A 192 -10.07 -35.26 -23.05
N GLU A 193 -10.68 -36.30 -22.47
CA GLU A 193 -10.03 -37.51 -21.95
C GLU A 193 -9.47 -38.39 -23.09
N SER A 194 -8.64 -37.84 -23.99
CA SER A 194 -7.62 -38.63 -24.67
C SER A 194 -6.35 -38.58 -23.83
N GLU A 195 -6.46 -39.06 -22.59
CA GLU A 195 -5.33 -39.12 -21.66
C GLU A 195 -4.29 -40.09 -22.21
N MET A 196 -3.14 -39.54 -22.63
CA MET A 196 -1.88 -40.26 -22.50
C MET A 196 -1.71 -40.50 -21.00
N THR A 197 -2.15 -41.65 -20.51
CA THR A 197 -1.86 -42.09 -19.16
C THR A 197 -0.34 -42.10 -18.96
N TRP A 198 0.12 -41.84 -17.74
CA TRP A 198 1.54 -41.90 -17.39
C TRP A 198 2.20 -43.22 -17.82
N ASP A 199 1.43 -44.30 -17.91
CA ASP A 199 1.86 -45.61 -18.45
C ASP A 199 2.29 -45.55 -19.92
N HIS A 200 1.66 -44.71 -20.74
CA HIS A 200 2.03 -44.50 -22.14
C HIS A 200 3.36 -43.73 -22.25
N ILE A 201 3.62 -42.79 -21.34
CA ILE A 201 4.88 -42.03 -21.28
C ILE A 201 6.03 -42.93 -20.79
N ALA A 202 5.76 -43.77 -19.79
CA ALA A 202 6.77 -44.65 -19.18
C ALA A 202 7.17 -45.82 -20.09
N SER A 203 6.23 -46.39 -20.86
CA SER A 203 6.51 -47.49 -21.79
C SER A 203 7.36 -47.08 -22.99
N THR A 204 7.33 -45.80 -23.39
CA THR A 204 8.08 -45.29 -24.55
C THR A 204 9.61 -45.19 -24.31
N ARG A 205 10.09 -45.34 -23.06
CA ARG A 205 11.53 -45.30 -22.72
C ARG A 205 12.20 -46.67 -22.52
N HIS A 206 11.48 -47.77 -22.68
CA HIS A 206 12.05 -49.13 -22.65
C HIS A 206 12.35 -49.70 -24.05
N GLY A 207 12.67 -48.83 -25.02
CA GLY A 207 13.15 -49.23 -26.34
C GLY A 207 14.67 -49.13 -26.47
N ALA A 208 15.34 -50.29 -26.38
CA ALA A 208 16.68 -50.59 -26.88
C ALA A 208 17.89 -49.85 -26.25
N TRP A 209 18.47 -50.46 -25.21
CA TRP A 209 19.93 -50.42 -25.03
C TRP A 209 20.57 -51.33 -26.10
N PRO A 210 21.52 -50.85 -26.93
CA PRO A 210 22.27 -51.74 -27.81
C PRO A 210 23.18 -52.63 -26.96
N GLU A 211 23.07 -53.95 -27.12
CA GLU A 211 23.96 -54.90 -26.47
C GLU A 211 25.42 -54.67 -26.91
N PRO A 212 26.39 -54.71 -25.98
CA PRO A 212 27.80 -54.68 -26.35
C PRO A 212 28.18 -56.02 -26.99
N GLY A 213 28.50 -55.97 -28.29
CA GLY A 213 28.99 -57.13 -29.03
C GLY A 213 30.27 -57.70 -28.41
N HIS A 214 30.22 -58.99 -28.09
CA HIS A 214 31.39 -59.79 -27.78
C HIS A 214 32.25 -59.97 -29.05
N GLN A 215 33.53 -59.62 -28.97
CA GLN A 215 34.60 -60.14 -29.83
C GLN A 215 35.29 -61.30 -29.11
#